data_AF-A0A327ZPZ2-F1
#
_entry.id   AF-A0A327ZPZ2-F1
#
_cell.length_a   1.000
_cell.length_b   1.000
_cell.length_c   1.000
_cell.angle_alpha   90.00
_cell.angle_beta   90.00
_cell.angle_gamma   90.00
#
_symmetry.space_group_name_H-M   'P 1'
#
loop_
_entity.id
_entity.type
_entity.pdbx_description
1 polymer ?
#
loop_
_entity_poly.entity_id
_entity_poly.type
_entity_poly.pdbx_seq_one_letter_code
_entity_poly.pdbx_strand_id
1 'polypeptide(L)'
;MKSDNFFFRIITIILSIAFFGLYLFAMGNIYHLNPWHFPYNIVTGYFILSLVCYPLIAMDASAFALKVKAVRSLVQVVAFIISPFLIIKKLLNQRR
;
A
#
# COMPACT_ATOMS: atom_id res chain seq x y z
N MET A 1 -2.71 21.21 -9.98
CA MET A 1 -2.96 19.75 -10.00
C MET A 1 -4.38 19.55 -10.53
N LYS A 2 -4.60 18.68 -11.54
CA LYS A 2 -5.97 18.36 -12.00
C LYS A 2 -6.77 17.81 -10.81
N SER A 3 -8.00 18.29 -10.60
CA SER A 3 -8.90 17.91 -9.50
C SER A 3 -8.98 16.39 -9.30
N ASP A 4 -8.97 15.64 -10.41
CA ASP A 4 -9.00 14.18 -10.45
C ASP A 4 -7.87 13.52 -9.65
N ASN A 5 -6.67 14.11 -9.65
CA ASN A 5 -5.53 13.57 -8.92
C ASN A 5 -5.67 13.78 -7.41
N PHE A 6 -6.36 14.83 -6.97
CA PHE A 6 -6.58 15.11 -5.56
C PHE A 6 -7.62 14.14 -4.97
N PHE A 7 -8.75 13.96 -5.66
CA PHE A 7 -9.77 12.99 -5.25
C PHE A 7 -9.24 11.56 -5.21
N PHE A 8 -8.47 11.14 -6.23
CA PHE A 8 -7.82 9.83 -6.22
C PHE A 8 -6.87 9.67 -5.04
N ARG A 9 -6.10 10.71 -4.71
CA ARG A 9 -5.16 10.67 -3.59
C ARG A 9 -5.88 10.44 -2.25
N ILE A 10 -7.00 11.13 -2.02
CA ILE A 10 -7.85 10.90 -0.84
C ILE A 10 -8.33 9.45 -0.78
N ILE A 11 -8.87 8.91 -1.88
CA ILE A 11 -9.32 7.51 -1.93
C ILE A 11 -8.18 6.56 -1.59
N THR A 12 -6.98 6.78 -2.16
CA THR A 12 -5.84 5.91 -1.93
C THR A 12 -5.33 5.97 -0.49
N ILE A 13 -5.44 7.12 0.18
CA ILE A 13 -5.13 7.25 1.61
C ILE A 13 -6.13 6.44 2.45
N ILE A 14 -7.43 6.56 2.16
CA ILE A 14 -8.47 5.76 2.84
C ILE A 14 -8.20 4.26 2.64
N LEU A 15 -7.83 3.86 1.43
CA LEU A 15 -7.50 2.47 1.11
C LEU A 15 -6.27 1.98 1.88
N SER A 16 -5.22 2.80 1.99
CA SER A 16 -4.03 2.48 2.78
C SER A 16 -4.35 2.27 4.25
N ILE A 17 -5.17 3.14 4.84
CA ILE A 17 -5.62 3.02 6.22
C ILE A 17 -6.43 1.73 6.39
N ALA A 18 -7.32 1.41 5.45
CA ALA A 18 -8.11 0.19 5.48
C ALA A 18 -7.23 -1.07 5.43
N PHE A 19 -6.22 -1.11 4.55
CA PHE A 19 -5.29 -2.25 4.48
C PHE A 19 -4.43 -2.38 5.74
N PHE A 20 -3.98 -1.27 6.31
CA PHE A 20 -3.24 -1.29 7.57
C PHE A 20 -4.12 -1.76 8.74
N GLY A 21 -5.37 -1.30 8.81
CA GLY A 21 -6.36 -1.77 9.79
C GLY A 21 -6.65 -3.26 9.65
N LEU A 22 -6.78 -3.76 8.41
CA LEU A 22 -6.96 -5.19 8.14
C LEU A 22 -5.75 -6.02 8.59
N TYR A 23 -4.53 -5.50 8.42
CA TYR A 23 -3.32 -6.12 8.97
C TYR A 23 -3.36 -6.21 10.51
N LEU A 24 -3.66 -5.11 11.21
CA LEU A 24 -3.75 -5.11 12.67
C LEU A 24 -4.85 -6.05 13.17
N PHE A 25 -6.00 -6.05 12.51
CA PHE A 25 -7.11 -6.94 12.81
C PHE A 25 -6.70 -8.41 12.65
N ALA A 26 -6.04 -8.77 11.55
CA ALA A 26 -5.59 -10.14 11.31
C ALA A 26 -4.58 -10.58 12.37
N MET A 27 -3.60 -9.74 12.69
CA MET A 27 -2.60 -10.07 13.72
C MET A 27 -3.24 -10.30 15.09
N GLY A 28 -4.14 -9.41 15.53
CA GLY A 28 -4.75 -9.52 16.86
C GLY A 28 -5.81 -10.62 16.98
N ASN A 29 -6.69 -10.78 15.98
CA ASN A 29 -7.85 -11.66 16.08
C ASN A 29 -7.66 -13.04 15.44
N ILE A 30 -6.89 -13.14 14.35
CA ILE A 30 -6.70 -14.42 13.65
C ILE A 30 -5.46 -15.14 14.18
N TYR A 31 -4.37 -14.40 14.34
CA TYR A 31 -3.10 -14.98 14.76
C TYR A 31 -2.84 -14.88 16.27
N HIS A 32 -3.65 -14.13 17.02
CA HIS A 32 -3.45 -13.85 18.45
C HIS A 32 -2.04 -13.31 18.77
N LEU A 33 -1.44 -12.58 17.83
CA LEU A 33 -0.12 -12.00 17.95
C LEU A 33 -0.24 -10.51 18.29
N ASN A 34 0.72 -10.02 19.08
CA ASN A 34 0.83 -8.59 19.32
C ASN A 34 1.72 -7.95 18.24
N PRO A 35 1.17 -7.14 17.31
CA PRO A 35 1.95 -6.51 16.23
C PRO A 35 2.99 -5.50 16.74
N TRP A 36 2.95 -5.13 18.02
CA TRP A 36 3.90 -4.21 18.65
C TRP A 36 5.09 -4.92 19.30
N HIS A 37 5.04 -6.24 19.46
CA HIS A 37 6.15 -7.03 20.01
C HIS A 37 7.14 -7.47 18.92
N PHE A 38 8.41 -7.64 19.31
CA PHE A 38 9.41 -8.23 18.44
C PHE A 38 9.08 -9.70 18.15
N PRO A 39 9.20 -10.19 16.89
CA PRO A 39 9.72 -9.51 15.70
C PRO A 39 8.67 -8.79 14.84
N TYR A 40 7.39 -8.85 15.22
CA TYR A 40 6.27 -8.33 14.43
C TYR A 40 6.28 -6.81 14.29
N ASN A 41 6.85 -6.08 15.25
CA ASN A 41 7.05 -4.65 15.17
C ASN A 41 7.85 -4.20 13.92
N ILE A 42 8.77 -5.03 13.42
CA ILE A 42 9.49 -4.78 12.16
C ILE A 42 8.50 -4.82 10.99
N VAL A 43 7.61 -5.82 10.97
CA VAL A 43 6.57 -5.96 9.95
C VAL A 43 5.58 -4.79 10.05
N THR A 44 5.14 -4.44 11.26
CA THR A 44 4.28 -3.27 11.50
C THR A 44 4.94 -1.98 10.99
N GLY A 45 6.23 -1.77 11.28
CA GLY A 45 7.00 -0.65 10.76
C GLY A 45 7.04 -0.61 9.24
N TYR A 46 7.22 -1.77 8.59
CA TYR A 46 7.13 -1.89 7.14
C TYR A 46 5.75 -1.50 6.59
N PHE A 47 4.67 -1.96 7.23
CA PHE A 47 3.32 -1.63 6.83
C PHE A 47 2.98 -0.14 7.03
N ILE A 48 3.54 0.51 8.06
CA ILE A 48 3.46 1.96 8.25
C ILE A 48 4.16 2.70 7.10
N LEU A 49 5.33 2.23 6.67
CA LEU A 49 6.02 2.80 5.51
C LEU A 49 5.17 2.66 4.24
N SER A 50 4.58 1.48 4.03
CA SER A 50 3.66 1.21 2.92
C SER A 50 2.42 2.12 2.93
N LEU A 51 1.93 2.52 4.10
CA LEU A 51 0.81 3.47 4.24
C LEU A 51 1.14 4.83 3.62
N VAL A 52 2.38 5.31 3.79
CA VAL A 52 2.85 6.58 3.22
C VAL A 52 3.20 6.43 1.74
N CYS A 53 3.77 5.29 1.36
CA CYS A 53 4.24 5.06 -0.01
C CYS A 53 3.10 4.80 -1.00
N TYR A 54 2.10 4.02 -0.61
CA TYR A 54 1.07 3.57 -1.54
C TYR A 54 0.30 4.69 -2.26
N PRO A 55 -0.13 5.80 -1.61
CA PRO A 55 -0.81 6.89 -2.31
C PRO A 55 0.01 7.53 -3.46
N LEU A 56 1.34 7.39 -3.46
CA LEU A 56 2.22 7.95 -4.48
C LEU A 56 2.39 7.04 -5.72
N ILE A 57 2.04 5.76 -5.60
CA ILE A 57 2.16 4.75 -6.66
C ILE A 57 0.81 4.12 -7.04
N ALA A 58 -0.25 4.34 -6.25
CA ALA A 58 -1.54 3.71 -6.44
C ALA A 58 -2.22 4.08 -7.77
N MET A 59 -1.92 5.26 -8.32
CA MET A 59 -2.37 5.63 -9.67
C MET A 59 -1.74 4.73 -10.75
N ASP A 60 -0.43 4.48 -10.65
CA ASP A 60 0.30 3.62 -11.59
C ASP A 60 -0.20 2.16 -11.46
N ALA A 61 -0.42 1.69 -10.23
CA ALA A 61 -1.00 0.38 -9.95
C ALA A 61 -2.43 0.25 -10.48
N SER A 62 -3.25 1.29 -10.36
CA SER A 62 -4.63 1.32 -10.86
C SER A 62 -4.69 1.27 -12.39
N ALA A 63 -3.78 1.97 -13.07
CA ALA A 63 -3.63 1.92 -14.53
C ALA A 63 -3.20 0.52 -15.00
N PHE A 64 -2.32 -0.15 -14.26
CA PHE A 64 -1.95 -1.54 -14.52
C PHE A 64 -3.11 -2.50 -14.26
N ALA A 65 -3.84 -2.33 -13.15
CA ALA A 65 -4.96 -3.18 -12.77
C ALA A 65 -6.11 -3.14 -13.79
N LEU A 66 -6.31 -2.01 -14.47
CA LEU A 66 -7.27 -1.87 -15.57
C LEU A 66 -6.93 -2.75 -16.79
N LYS A 67 -5.64 -3.05 -17.00
CA LYS A 67 -5.19 -3.93 -18.09
C LYS A 67 -5.38 -5.41 -17.76
N VAL A 68 -5.24 -5.81 -16.49
CA VAL A 68 -5.24 -7.21 -16.03
C VAL A 68 -6.61 -7.61 -15.46
N LYS A 69 -7.73 -7.18 -16.08
CA LYS A 69 -9.14 -7.22 -15.61
C LYS A 69 -9.53 -8.28 -14.56
N ALA A 70 -9.07 -9.53 -14.68
CA ALA A 70 -9.39 -10.63 -13.78
C ALA A 70 -8.85 -10.48 -12.33
N VAL A 71 -7.80 -9.67 -12.09
CA VAL A 71 -7.04 -9.68 -10.82
C VAL A 71 -6.98 -8.29 -10.18
N ARG A 72 -7.94 -7.41 -10.50
CA ARG A 72 -7.88 -5.97 -10.17
C ARG A 72 -7.75 -5.69 -8.66
N SER A 73 -8.42 -6.47 -7.80
CA SER A 73 -8.36 -6.34 -6.34
C SER A 73 -7.02 -6.79 -5.77
N LEU A 74 -6.53 -7.95 -6.20
CA LEU A 74 -5.24 -8.52 -5.81
C LEU A 74 -4.07 -7.61 -6.22
N VAL A 75 -4.15 -6.97 -7.40
CA VAL A 75 -3.13 -6.00 -7.83
C VAL A 75 -3.00 -4.85 -6.84
N GLN A 76 -4.10 -4.35 -6.27
CA GLN A 76 -4.04 -3.26 -5.29
C GLN A 76 -3.44 -3.69 -3.96
N VAL A 77 -3.77 -4.90 -3.49
CA VAL A 77 -3.19 -5.48 -2.27
C VAL A 77 -1.68 -5.70 -2.45
N VAL A 78 -1.27 -6.31 -3.56
CA VAL A 78 0.14 -6.50 -3.88
C VAL A 78 0.84 -5.17 -4.00
N ALA A 79 0.27 -4.21 -4.74
CA ALA A 79 0.84 -2.86 -4.89
C ALA A 79 1.02 -2.14 -3.55
N PHE A 80 0.10 -2.32 -2.60
CA PHE A 80 0.25 -1.82 -1.24
C PHE A 80 1.44 -2.45 -0.53
N ILE A 81 1.53 -3.79 -0.55
CA ILE A 81 2.64 -4.52 0.09
C ILE A 81 3.98 -4.13 -0.51
N ILE A 82 4.12 -4.03 -1.84
CA ILE A 82 5.40 -3.70 -2.49
C ILE A 82 5.61 -2.18 -2.67
N SER A 83 4.73 -1.34 -2.12
CA SER A 83 4.76 0.11 -2.36
C SER A 83 6.07 0.81 -2.00
N PRO A 84 6.77 0.47 -0.90
CA PRO A 84 8.05 1.09 -0.58
C PRO A 84 9.11 0.78 -1.64
N PHE A 85 9.18 -0.47 -2.09
CA PHE A 85 10.09 -0.90 -3.15
C PHE A 85 9.80 -0.21 -4.49
N LEU A 86 8.52 -0.10 -4.87
CA LEU A 86 8.13 0.57 -6.10
C LEU A 86 8.48 2.07 -6.08
N ILE A 87 8.33 2.74 -4.94
CA ILE A 87 8.79 4.12 -4.78
C ILE A 87 10.29 4.23 -4.94
N ILE A 88 11.07 3.38 -4.25
CA ILE A 88 12.54 3.42 -4.34
C ILE A 88 12.96 3.24 -5.80
N LYS A 89 12.40 2.26 -6.50
CA LYS A 89 12.65 2.03 -7.92
C LYS A 89 12.29 3.26 -8.77
N LYS A 90 11.13 3.89 -8.51
CA LYS A 90 10.68 5.09 -9.24
C LYS A 90 11.65 6.27 -9.04
N LEU A 91 12.13 6.48 -7.82
CA LEU A 91 13.10 7.52 -7.49
C LEU A 91 14.47 7.26 -8.12
N LEU A 92 14.93 6.01 -8.16
CA LEU A 92 16.19 5.64 -8.81
C LEU A 92 16.13 5.83 -10.32
N ASN A 93 15.02 5.44 -10.97
CA ASN A 93 14.84 5.60 -12.41
C ASN A 93 14.68 7.07 -12.84
N GLN A 94 14.17 7.96 -11.98
CA GLN A 94 14.08 9.40 -12.29
C GLN A 94 15.44 10.13 -12.27
N ARG A 95 16.48 9.51 -11.71
CA ARG A 95 17.84 10.07 -11.68
C ARG A 95 18.73 9.62 -12.84
N ARG A 96 18.25 8.72 -13.70
CA ARG A 96 18.92 8.32 -14.96
C ARG A 96 18.20 8.95 -16.14
#